data_AF-A0AAN5CC06-F1
#
_entry.id   AF-A0AAN5CC06-F1
#
_cell.length_a   1.000
_cell.length_b   1.000
_cell.length_c   1.000
_cell.angle_alpha   90.00
_cell.angle_beta   90.00
_cell.angle_gamma   90.00
#
_symmetry.space_group_name_H-M   'P 1'
#
loop_
_entity.id
_entity.type
_entity.pdbx_description
1 polymer ?
#
loop_
_entity_poly.entity_id
_entity_poly.type
_entity_poly.pdbx_seq_one_letter_code
_entity_poly.pdbx_strand_id
1 'polypeptide(L)'
;SQFLGVLMALNRFTAIFLPLRHDQIWCRRNLFLLILLCLLLSIVPTWFLLYDPLEFVRDRWEPVYVLGVVWSHNHEVWLNMALVTVVCTVPSSIFYAACMIRLCFFSKSR
;
A
#
# COMPACT_ATOMS: atom_id res chain seq x y z
N SER A 1 -4.73 -1.53 6.45
CA SER A 1 -3.66 -1.39 5.44
C SER A 1 -4.10 -0.36 4.40
N GLN A 2 -3.18 0.48 3.92
CA GLN A 2 -3.48 1.57 2.96
C GLN A 2 -4.07 1.05 1.64
N PHE A 3 -3.66 -0.16 1.22
CA PHE A 3 -4.18 -0.87 0.05
C PHE A 3 -5.69 -1.18 0.11
N LEU A 4 -6.22 -1.53 1.29
CA LEU A 4 -7.66 -1.76 1.44
C LEU A 4 -8.47 -0.46 1.24
N GLY A 5 -7.89 0.68 1.60
CA GLY A 5 -8.48 2.00 1.32
C GLY A 5 -8.57 2.28 -0.18
N VAL A 6 -7.51 1.99 -0.94
CA VAL A 6 -7.48 2.11 -2.41
C VAL A 6 -8.54 1.22 -3.04
N LEU A 7 -8.62 -0.05 -2.61
CA LEU A 7 -9.62 -1.02 -3.06
C LEU A 7 -11.04 -0.51 -2.83
N MET A 8 -11.32 0.03 -1.65
CA MET A 8 -12.64 0.56 -1.32
C MET A 8 -12.98 1.79 -2.17
N ALA A 9 -12.00 2.66 -2.44
CA ALA A 9 -12.16 3.80 -3.34
C ALA A 9 -12.48 3.35 -4.78
N LEU A 10 -11.72 2.38 -5.30
CA LEU A 10 -11.93 1.75 -6.60
C LEU A 10 -13.30 1.07 -6.70
N ASN A 11 -13.75 0.42 -5.63
CA ASN A 11 -15.07 -0.21 -5.59
C ASN A 11 -16.17 0.82 -5.81
N ARG A 12 -16.11 1.94 -5.07
CA ARG A 12 -17.09 3.02 -5.22
C ARG A 12 -17.00 3.70 -6.59
N PHE A 13 -15.79 3.94 -7.08
CA PHE A 13 -15.59 4.53 -8.40
C PHE A 13 -16.17 3.65 -9.51
N THR A 14 -15.83 2.37 -9.53
CA THR A 14 -16.32 1.44 -10.56
C THR A 14 -17.83 1.20 -10.46
N ALA A 15 -18.41 1.21 -9.26
CA ALA A 15 -19.87 1.10 -9.09
C ALA A 15 -20.62 2.30 -9.69
N ILE A 16 -20.05 3.50 -9.56
CA ILE A 16 -20.67 4.74 -10.08
C ILE A 16 -20.41 4.90 -11.59
N PHE A 17 -19.20 4.60 -12.07
CA PHE A 17 -18.78 4.82 -13.47
C PHE A 17 -19.10 3.68 -14.41
N LEU A 18 -19.06 2.43 -13.95
CA LEU A 18 -19.17 1.24 -14.80
C LEU A 18 -20.06 0.17 -14.15
N PRO A 19 -21.34 0.46 -13.84
CA PRO A 19 -22.21 -0.49 -13.13
C PRO A 19 -22.39 -1.82 -13.86
N LEU A 20 -22.41 -1.81 -15.20
CA LEU A 20 -22.57 -3.03 -16.02
C LEU A 20 -21.33 -3.93 -16.03
N ARG A 21 -20.13 -3.37 -15.84
CA ARG A 21 -18.88 -4.14 -15.77
C ARG A 21 -18.40 -4.35 -14.33
N HIS A 22 -19.02 -3.67 -13.36
CA HIS A 22 -18.70 -3.78 -11.95
C HIS A 22 -18.80 -5.22 -11.47
N ASP A 23 -19.90 -5.91 -11.76
CA ASP A 23 -20.11 -7.30 -11.34
C ASP A 23 -19.07 -8.28 -11.92
N GLN A 24 -18.60 -8.00 -13.14
CA GLN A 24 -17.58 -8.80 -13.82
C GLN A 24 -16.17 -8.53 -13.26
N ILE A 25 -15.87 -7.28 -12.91
CA ILE A 25 -14.58 -6.87 -12.33
C ILE A 25 -14.48 -7.32 -10.86
N TRP A 26 -15.56 -7.20 -10.09
CA TRP A 26 -15.65 -7.56 -8.68
C TRP A 26 -16.11 -9.01 -8.46
N CYS A 27 -16.09 -9.82 -9.52
CA CYS A 27 -16.37 -11.23 -9.42
C CYS A 27 -15.39 -11.91 -8.44
N ARG A 28 -15.86 -12.92 -7.70
CA ARG A 28 -15.17 -13.53 -6.55
C ARG A 28 -13.69 -13.88 -6.81
N ARG A 29 -13.38 -14.34 -8.03
CA ARG A 29 -12.02 -14.69 -8.47
C ARG A 29 -11.10 -13.48 -8.58
N ASN A 30 -11.58 -12.40 -9.22
CA ASN A 30 -10.79 -11.19 -9.40
C ASN A 30 -10.58 -10.45 -8.08
N LEU A 31 -11.61 -10.41 -7.22
CA LEU A 31 -11.51 -9.88 -5.86
C LEU A 31 -10.42 -10.59 -5.06
N PHE A 32 -10.40 -11.93 -5.10
CA PHE A 32 -9.38 -12.73 -4.42
C PHE A 32 -7.97 -12.43 -4.97
N LEU A 33 -7.81 -12.37 -6.29
CA LEU A 33 -6.54 -11.99 -6.92
C LEU A 33 -6.08 -10.58 -6.51
N LEU A 34 -6.99 -9.61 -6.43
CA LEU A 34 -6.65 -8.24 -6.08
C LEU A 34 -6.20 -8.12 -4.61
N ILE A 35 -6.89 -8.82 -3.70
CA ILE A 35 -6.51 -8.89 -2.28
C ILE A 35 -5.15 -9.57 -2.12
N LEU A 36 -4.94 -10.69 -2.82
CA LEU A 36 -3.68 -11.43 -2.79
C LEU A 36 -2.52 -10.57 -3.31
N LEU A 37 -2.74 -9.81 -4.39
CA LEU A 37 -1.75 -8.88 -4.94
C LEU A 37 -1.43 -7.74 -3.96
N CYS A 38 -2.43 -7.22 -3.24
CA CYS A 38 -2.21 -6.22 -2.18
C CYS A 38 -1.41 -6.78 -1.00
N LEU A 39 -1.65 -8.04 -0.62
CA LEU A 39 -0.87 -8.71 0.43
C LEU A 39 0.58 -8.92 -0.03
N LEU A 40 0.79 -9.38 -1.26
CA LEU A 40 2.14 -9.55 -1.83
C LEU A 40 2.90 -8.22 -1.91
N LEU A 41 2.26 -7.14 -2.36
CA LEU A 41 2.87 -5.80 -2.37
C LEU A 41 3.22 -5.30 -0.97
N SER A 42 2.41 -5.64 0.04
CA SER A 42 2.71 -5.30 1.43
C SER A 42 3.88 -6.11 2.01
N ILE A 43 4.18 -7.28 1.43
CA ILE A 43 5.30 -8.12 1.86
C ILE A 43 6.65 -7.56 1.37
N VAL A 44 6.69 -6.90 0.20
CA VAL A 44 7.91 -6.31 -0.38
C VAL A 44 8.68 -5.40 0.60
N PRO A 45 8.07 -4.39 1.26
CA PRO A 45 8.80 -3.56 2.22
C PRO A 45 9.17 -4.31 3.51
N THR A 46 8.39 -5.34 3.91
CA THR A 46 8.72 -6.15 5.08
C THR A 46 9.79 -7.21 4.81
N TRP A 47 9.99 -7.62 3.55
CA TRP A 47 11.06 -8.55 3.16
C TRP A 47 12.44 -7.95 3.46
N PHE A 48 12.57 -6.63 3.32
CA PHE A 48 13.79 -5.92 3.66
C PHE A 48 14.18 -6.09 5.14
N LEU A 49 13.20 -6.10 6.06
CA LEU A 49 13.45 -6.34 7.49
C LEU A 49 13.98 -7.74 7.79
N LEU A 50 13.74 -8.71 6.90
CA LEU A 50 14.24 -10.08 7.03
C LEU A 50 15.61 -10.26 6.38
N TYR A 51 16.04 -9.33 5.53
CA TYR A 51 17.28 -9.42 4.77
C TYR A 51 18.44 -8.67 5.43
N ASP A 52 18.22 -7.93 6.52
CA ASP A 52 19.31 -7.32 7.29
C ASP A 52 20.26 -8.44 7.74
N PRO A 53 21.48 -8.52 7.18
CA PRO A 53 22.44 -9.48 7.66
C PRO A 53 22.82 -9.01 9.05
N LEU A 54 22.57 -9.86 10.04
CA LEU A 54 23.07 -9.67 11.40
C LEU A 54 24.59 -9.56 11.30
N GLU A 55 25.12 -8.33 11.28
CA GLU A 55 26.55 -8.11 11.21
C GLU A 55 27.14 -8.27 12.61
N PHE A 56 28.26 -8.99 12.67
CA PHE A 56 29.05 -9.11 13.89
C PHE A 56 29.82 -7.80 14.09
N VAL A 57 29.27 -6.91 14.90
CA VAL A 57 29.94 -5.68 15.28
C VAL A 57 30.89 -6.01 16.44
N ARG A 58 32.17 -5.70 16.27
CA ARG A 58 33.17 -5.82 17.34
C ARG A 58 32.91 -4.70 18.34
N ASP A 59 32.59 -5.05 19.58
CA ASP A 59 32.43 -4.04 20.61
C ASP A 59 33.76 -3.34 20.89
N ARG A 60 33.70 -2.03 21.17
CA ARG A 60 34.90 -1.19 21.28
C ARG A 60 35.66 -1.43 22.59
N TRP A 61 35.02 -2.05 23.57
CA TRP A 61 35.49 -2.15 24.95
C TRP A 61 35.83 -3.58 25.39
N GLU A 62 35.29 -4.59 24.71
CA GLU A 62 35.57 -6.00 25.01
C GLU A 62 35.84 -6.78 23.71
N PRO A 63 36.67 -7.84 23.74
CA PRO A 63 36.95 -8.69 22.57
C PRO A 63 35.79 -9.66 22.28
N VAL A 64 34.55 -9.17 22.39
CA VAL A 64 33.33 -9.95 22.17
C VAL A 64 32.65 -9.42 20.90
N TYR A 65 32.29 -10.33 20.00
CA TYR A 65 31.49 -10.00 18.84
C TYR A 65 30.02 -10.03 19.27
N VAL A 66 29.36 -8.88 19.22
CA VAL A 66 27.94 -8.78 19.55
C VAL A 66 27.17 -8.77 18.25
N LEU A 67 26.08 -9.53 18.21
CA LEU A 67 25.15 -9.52 17.10
C LEU A 67 24.38 -8.20 17.15
N GLY A 68 24.79 -7.23 16.35
CA GLY A 68 24.28 -5.86 16.39
C GLY A 68 23.49 -5.52 15.14
N VAL A 69 22.26 -5.07 15.29
CA VAL A 69 21.50 -4.46 14.18
C VAL A 69 22.14 -3.11 13.88
N VAL A 70 22.75 -2.95 12.71
CA VAL A 70 23.37 -1.69 12.29
C VAL A 70 22.26 -0.72 11.86
N TRP A 71 21.91 0.22 12.73
CA TRP A 71 20.85 1.24 12.54
C TRP A 71 21.14 2.28 11.44
N SER A 72 22.03 2.01 10.50
CA SER A 72 22.44 2.98 9.47
C SER A 72 21.41 3.14 8.34
N HIS A 73 20.34 2.34 8.30
CA HIS A 73 19.37 2.29 7.19
C HIS A 73 18.00 2.92 7.48
N ASN A 74 17.87 3.72 8.54
CA ASN A 74 16.60 4.39 8.90
C ASN A 74 15.99 5.23 7.77
N HIS A 75 16.83 5.81 6.90
CA HIS A 75 16.37 6.60 5.75
C HIS A 75 15.69 5.75 4.67
N GLU A 76 16.16 4.53 4.42
CA GLU A 76 15.61 3.65 3.38
C GLU A 76 14.27 3.05 3.82
N VAL A 77 14.15 2.69 5.10
CA VAL A 77 12.89 2.22 5.69
C VAL A 77 11.83 3.32 5.65
N TRP A 78 12.20 4.55 6.01
CA TRP A 78 11.28 5.68 5.96
C TRP A 78 10.87 6.02 4.52
N LEU A 79 11.81 5.99 3.57
CA LEU A 79 11.52 6.19 2.14
C LEU A 79 10.58 5.11 1.59
N ASN A 80 10.79 3.84 1.92
CA ASN A 80 9.90 2.76 1.50
C ASN A 80 8.49 2.92 2.06
N MET A 81 8.37 3.26 3.35
CA MET A 81 7.07 3.50 3.98
C MET A 81 6.37 4.75 3.38
N ALA A 82 7.12 5.82 3.14
CA ALA A 82 6.62 7.03 2.51
C ALA A 82 6.18 6.77 1.07
N LEU A 83 6.95 6.01 0.30
CA LEU A 83 6.64 5.67 -1.09
C LEU A 83 5.39 4.80 -1.18
N VAL A 84 5.25 3.76 -0.35
CA VAL A 84 4.02 2.95 -0.26
C VAL A 84 2.81 3.84 0.10
N THR A 85 3.00 4.75 1.06
CA THR A 85 1.95 5.69 1.47
C THR A 85 1.56 6.60 0.32
N VAL A 86 2.51 7.24 -0.37
CA VAL A 86 2.21 8.13 -1.50
C VAL A 86 1.52 7.37 -2.63
N VAL A 87 2.05 6.21 -3.01
CA VAL A 87 1.51 5.37 -4.09
C VAL A 87 0.10 4.85 -3.75
N CYS A 88 -0.25 4.64 -2.48
CA CYS A 88 -1.61 4.26 -2.11
C CYS A 88 -2.55 5.47 -1.95
N THR A 89 -2.06 6.55 -1.36
CA THR A 89 -2.92 7.66 -0.94
C THR A 89 -3.29 8.55 -2.13
N VAL A 90 -2.36 8.77 -3.08
CA VAL A 90 -2.58 9.61 -4.26
C VAL A 90 -3.64 9.03 -5.20
N PRO A 91 -3.61 7.75 -5.61
CA PRO A 91 -4.67 7.18 -6.43
C PRO A 91 -6.02 7.14 -5.70
N SER A 92 -6.01 6.81 -4.41
CA SER A 92 -7.23 6.80 -3.59
C SER A 92 -7.90 8.17 -3.57
N SER A 93 -7.13 9.23 -3.33
CA SER A 93 -7.68 10.60 -3.27
C SER A 93 -8.21 11.04 -4.63
N ILE A 94 -7.54 10.69 -5.73
CA ILE A 94 -8.02 10.95 -7.10
C ILE A 94 -9.35 10.24 -7.35
N PHE A 95 -9.47 8.95 -6.99
CA PHE A 95 -10.73 8.22 -7.17
C PHE A 95 -11.86 8.80 -6.32
N TYR A 96 -11.59 9.18 -5.07
CA TYR A 96 -12.59 9.82 -4.22
C TYR A 96 -13.00 11.20 -4.74
N ALA A 97 -12.06 12.02 -5.20
CA ALA A 97 -12.34 13.32 -5.80
C ALA A 97 -13.21 13.18 -7.06
N ALA A 98 -12.88 12.22 -7.94
CA ALA A 98 -13.67 11.92 -9.13
C ALA A 98 -15.11 11.47 -8.78
N CYS A 99 -15.28 10.66 -7.74
CA CYS A 99 -16.61 10.29 -7.23
C CYS A 99 -17.39 11.50 -6.73
N MET A 100 -16.75 12.36 -5.92
CA MET A 100 -17.38 13.56 -5.36
C MET A 100 -17.83 14.54 -6.46
N ILE A 101 -16.97 14.83 -7.44
CA ILE A 101 -17.30 15.72 -8.56
C ILE A 101 -18.56 15.25 -9.29
N ARG A 102 -18.66 13.94 -9.54
CA ARG A 102 -19.81 13.37 -10.26
C ARG A 102 -21.09 13.40 -9.42
N LEU A 103 -21.00 13.12 -8.12
CA LEU A 103 -22.14 13.25 -7.20
C LEU A 103 -22.63 14.69 -7.12
N CYS A 104 -21.72 15.67 -7.07
CA CYS A 104 -22.07 17.10 -7.10
C CYS A 104 -22.74 17.50 -8.42
N PHE A 105 -22.28 16.96 -9.56
CA PHE A 105 -22.93 17.19 -10.86
C PHE A 105 -24.35 16.61 -10.92
N PHE A 106 -24.55 15.38 -10.43
CA PHE A 106 -25.89 14.78 -10.34
C PHE A 106 -26.81 15.54 -9.37
N SER A 107 -26.26 16.07 -8.28
CA SER A 107 -27.03 16.86 -7.31
C SER A 107 -27.50 18.21 -7.88
N LYS A 108 -26.76 18.81 -8.82
CA LYS A 108 -27.18 20.05 -9.50
C LYS A 108 -28.11 19.83 -10.68
N SER A 109 -28.16 18.62 -11.23
CA SER A 109 -29.04 18.25 -12.35
C SER A 109 -30.45 17.83 -11.90
N ARG A 110 -30.74 17.90 -10.60
CA ARG A 110 -32.05 17.65 -9.99
C ARG A 110 -32.65 18.96 -9.53
#